data_AF-A0A0B0PE50-F1
#
_entry.id   AF-A0A0B0PE50-F1
#
_cell.length_a   1.000
_cell.length_b   1.000
_cell.length_c   1.000
_cell.angle_alpha   90.00
_cell.angle_beta   90.00
_cell.angle_gamma   90.00
#
_symmetry.space_group_name_H-M   'P 1'
#
loop_
_entity.id
_entity.type
_entity.pdbx_description
1 polymer ?
#
loop_
_entity_poly.entity_id
_entity_poly.type
_entity_poly.pdbx_seq_one_letter_code
_entity_poly.pdbx_strand_id
1 'polypeptide(L)'
;MLLMELGLETFIRHKPLATSGYHSLYQWYRSVESEHFPDPSGLRARMEQWIFGLYPACIKYFMSAFDVPEHYQVMAVTRSNICKNGIQALSRGGAVIYYASVFLYFWVFSNPVVSLVFGSYLYICINWFHLHFDEAFSYLRIANYKSFTRFHINRDGNLEVFTLAVDKVPRDWMLDPDWDMEQKQPQQLSHRRKYPSKWSAAAGQQDPVNTVRVVDHFVIRQNQEPDFVSSNGSVSR
;
A
#
# COMPACT_ATOMS: atom_id res chain seq x y z
N MET A 1 -8.87 6.82 14.32
CA MET A 1 -9.30 6.33 15.66
C MET A 1 -10.19 7.34 16.37
N LEU A 2 -9.74 8.55 16.70
CA LEU A 2 -10.56 9.56 17.41
C LEU A 2 -11.88 9.96 16.70
N LEU A 3 -11.87 10.11 15.38
CA LEU A 3 -13.08 10.47 14.63
C LEU A 3 -14.10 9.31 14.57
N MET A 4 -13.61 8.06 14.60
CA MET A 4 -14.43 6.87 14.74
C MET A 4 -15.03 6.77 16.15
N GLU A 5 -14.30 7.14 17.19
CA GLU A 5 -14.78 7.22 18.58
C GLU A 5 -15.86 8.29 18.74
N LEU A 6 -15.66 9.45 18.13
CA LEU A 6 -16.65 10.53 18.14
C LEU A 6 -17.90 10.12 17.36
N GLY A 7 -17.73 9.43 16.23
CA GLY A 7 -18.82 8.78 15.50
C GLY A 7 -19.55 7.73 16.34
N LEU A 8 -18.81 6.92 17.10
CA LEU A 8 -19.36 5.87 17.97
C LEU A 8 -20.25 6.49 19.05
N GLU A 9 -19.73 7.50 19.76
CA GLU A 9 -20.47 8.17 20.83
C GLU A 9 -21.68 8.94 20.32
N THR A 10 -21.59 9.60 19.16
CA THR A 10 -22.72 10.32 18.57
C THR A 10 -23.83 9.36 18.12
N PHE A 11 -23.49 8.24 17.49
CA PHE A 11 -24.46 7.21 17.09
C PHE A 11 -25.12 6.51 18.29
N ILE A 12 -24.37 6.24 19.36
CA ILE A 12 -24.93 5.68 20.60
C ILE A 12 -25.87 6.70 21.26
N ARG A 13 -25.50 7.99 21.28
CA ARG A 13 -26.25 9.05 21.95
C ARG A 13 -27.58 9.38 21.26
N HIS A 14 -27.65 9.27 19.93
CA HIS A 14 -28.86 9.61 19.19
C HIS A 14 -29.92 8.49 19.11
N LYS A 15 -29.64 7.30 19.67
CA LYS A 15 -30.54 6.13 19.71
C LYS A 15 -31.06 5.52 18.39
N PRO A 16 -30.61 5.84 17.15
CA PRO A 16 -31.15 5.14 15.98
C PRO A 16 -30.75 3.65 15.94
N LEU A 17 -29.74 3.26 16.72
CA LEU A 17 -29.03 1.97 16.60
C LEU A 17 -29.05 1.10 17.87
N ALA A 18 -29.53 1.62 19.01
CA ALA A 18 -29.53 0.89 20.27
C ALA A 18 -30.82 0.06 20.50
N THR A 19 -31.82 0.16 19.62
CA THR A 19 -33.13 -0.46 19.79
C THR A 19 -33.49 -1.54 18.78
N SER A 20 -32.79 -1.66 17.64
CA SER A 20 -33.03 -2.76 16.71
C SER A 20 -32.15 -3.95 17.08
N GLY A 21 -32.78 -5.10 17.38
CA GLY A 21 -32.05 -6.35 17.56
C GLY A 21 -31.32 -6.80 16.29
N TYR A 22 -30.60 -7.92 16.38
CA TYR A 22 -29.89 -8.55 15.26
C TYR A 22 -30.76 -8.63 13.98
N HIS A 23 -30.15 -8.38 12.82
CA HIS A 23 -30.70 -8.29 11.47
C HIS A 23 -31.54 -7.03 11.18
N SER A 24 -31.11 -5.87 11.66
CA SER A 24 -31.75 -4.57 11.46
C SER A 24 -31.94 -4.21 9.98
N LEU A 25 -30.91 -4.41 9.14
CA LEU A 25 -30.98 -4.15 7.70
C LEU A 25 -31.95 -5.09 6.99
N TYR A 26 -32.02 -6.35 7.42
CA TYR A 26 -32.96 -7.32 6.86
C TYR A 26 -34.42 -6.98 7.22
N GLN A 27 -34.67 -6.48 8.44
CA GLN A 27 -35.99 -6.01 8.85
C GLN A 27 -36.43 -4.79 8.04
N TRP A 28 -35.52 -3.83 7.82
CA TRP A 28 -35.78 -2.69 6.95
C TRP A 28 -36.02 -3.11 5.50
N TYR A 29 -35.23 -4.04 4.97
CA TYR A 29 -35.45 -4.58 3.63
C TYR A 29 -36.84 -5.20 3.49
N ARG A 30 -37.27 -6.03 4.46
CA ARG A 30 -38.60 -6.64 4.46
C ARG A 30 -39.72 -5.60 4.58
N SER A 31 -39.54 -4.51 5.34
CA SER A 31 -40.54 -3.45 5.42
C SER A 31 -40.69 -2.71 4.10
N VAL A 32 -39.57 -2.29 3.49
CA VAL A 32 -39.57 -1.58 2.20
C VAL A 32 -40.14 -2.45 1.09
N GLU A 33 -39.79 -3.72 1.09
CA GLU A 33 -40.28 -4.69 0.12
C GLU A 33 -41.80 -4.91 0.26
N SER A 34 -42.32 -4.99 1.49
CA SER A 34 -43.78 -5.12 1.70
C SER A 34 -44.56 -3.87 1.29
N GLU A 35 -43.94 -2.69 1.35
CA GLU A 35 -44.55 -1.41 1.00
C GLU A 35 -44.53 -1.16 -0.51
N HIS A 36 -43.42 -1.47 -1.18
CA HIS A 36 -43.24 -1.20 -2.62
C HIS A 36 -43.67 -2.37 -3.52
N PHE A 37 -43.66 -3.60 -3.01
CA PHE A 37 -44.00 -4.82 -3.76
C PHE A 37 -44.98 -5.69 -2.96
N PRO A 38 -46.25 -5.27 -2.83
CA PRO A 38 -47.29 -6.12 -2.27
C PRO A 38 -47.49 -7.36 -3.16
N ASP A 39 -47.63 -8.54 -2.55
CA ASP A 39 -47.81 -9.84 -3.22
C ASP A 39 -49.30 -10.26 -3.24
N PRO A 40 -50.13 -9.78 -4.19
CA PRO A 40 -51.55 -10.11 -4.23
C PRO A 40 -51.83 -11.58 -4.59
N SER A 41 -50.88 -12.27 -5.23
CA SER A 41 -51.02 -13.65 -5.70
C SER A 41 -50.36 -14.69 -4.79
N GLY A 42 -49.68 -14.27 -3.71
CA GLY A 42 -48.96 -15.17 -2.79
C GLY A 42 -47.83 -15.98 -3.44
N LEU A 43 -47.34 -15.56 -4.61
CA LEU A 43 -46.27 -16.23 -5.36
C LEU A 43 -45.01 -16.41 -4.52
N ARG A 44 -44.66 -15.38 -3.74
CA ARG A 44 -43.47 -15.38 -2.89
C ARG A 44 -43.54 -16.37 -1.74
N ALA A 45 -44.67 -16.47 -1.06
CA ALA A 45 -44.88 -17.47 -0.02
C ALA A 45 -44.81 -18.90 -0.58
N ARG A 46 -45.36 -19.11 -1.80
CA ARG A 46 -45.26 -20.40 -2.51
C ARG A 46 -43.83 -20.75 -2.92
N MET A 47 -43.06 -19.77 -3.41
CA MET A 47 -41.64 -19.93 -3.71
C MET A 47 -40.82 -20.22 -2.45
N GLU A 48 -41.09 -19.52 -1.36
CA GLU A 48 -40.42 -19.74 -0.07
C GLU A 48 -40.67 -21.17 0.45
N GLN A 49 -41.89 -21.67 0.31
CA GLN A 49 -42.25 -23.05 0.63
C GLN A 49 -41.51 -24.07 -0.26
N TRP A 50 -41.42 -23.81 -1.57
CA TRP A 50 -40.74 -24.68 -2.55
C TRP A 50 -39.22 -24.73 -2.33
N ILE A 51 -38.64 -23.62 -1.89
CA ILE A 51 -37.19 -23.47 -1.68
C ILE A 51 -36.81 -23.78 -0.22
N PHE A 52 -37.74 -24.30 0.59
CA PHE A 52 -37.53 -24.60 2.02
C PHE A 52 -36.98 -23.41 2.81
N GLY A 53 -37.34 -22.18 2.44
CA GLY A 53 -36.85 -20.97 3.11
C GLY A 53 -35.35 -20.67 2.88
N LEU A 54 -34.67 -21.35 1.97
CA LEU A 54 -33.24 -21.11 1.69
C LEU A 54 -32.99 -19.71 1.14
N TYR A 55 -33.83 -19.23 0.21
CA TYR A 55 -33.73 -17.90 -0.39
C TYR A 55 -33.76 -16.75 0.65
N PRO A 56 -34.77 -16.65 1.53
CA PRO A 56 -34.79 -15.62 2.56
C PRO A 56 -33.67 -15.79 3.58
N ALA A 57 -33.21 -17.02 3.86
CA ALA A 57 -32.05 -17.26 4.72
C ALA A 57 -30.75 -16.74 4.09
N CYS A 58 -30.50 -17.02 2.81
CA CYS A 58 -29.33 -16.52 2.08
C CYS A 58 -29.30 -15.00 2.04
N ILE A 59 -30.43 -14.34 1.73
CA ILE A 59 -30.51 -12.87 1.74
C ILE A 59 -30.29 -12.32 3.15
N LYS A 60 -30.85 -12.96 4.18
CA LYS A 60 -30.69 -12.56 5.58
C LYS A 60 -29.22 -12.61 6.03
N TYR A 61 -28.51 -13.69 5.74
CA TYR A 61 -27.10 -13.83 6.11
C TYR A 61 -26.18 -12.95 5.24
N PHE A 62 -26.51 -12.78 3.96
CA PHE A 62 -25.78 -11.88 3.07
C PHE A 62 -25.92 -10.43 3.54
N MET A 63 -27.15 -9.95 3.81
CA MET A 63 -27.39 -8.61 4.35
C MET A 63 -26.74 -8.42 5.72
N SER A 64 -26.78 -9.42 6.59
CA SER A 64 -26.08 -9.38 7.88
C SER A 64 -24.57 -9.14 7.74
N ALA A 65 -23.93 -9.75 6.73
CA ALA A 65 -22.51 -9.55 6.48
C ALA A 65 -22.15 -8.11 6.01
N PHE A 66 -23.12 -7.38 5.44
CA PHE A 66 -22.98 -6.00 5.01
C PHE A 66 -23.62 -4.99 5.97
N ASP A 67 -24.18 -5.44 7.09
CA ASP A 67 -24.78 -4.58 8.09
C ASP A 67 -23.66 -3.92 8.92
N VAL A 68 -22.99 -2.93 8.30
CA VAL A 68 -21.92 -2.12 8.91
C VAL A 68 -22.34 -1.60 10.29
N PRO A 69 -23.58 -1.10 10.50
CA PRO A 69 -24.05 -0.70 11.82
C PRO A 69 -24.03 -1.82 12.89
N GLU A 70 -24.34 -3.07 12.54
CA GLU A 70 -24.30 -4.21 13.48
C GLU A 70 -22.88 -4.61 13.83
N HIS A 71 -22.00 -4.73 12.83
CA HIS A 71 -20.57 -5.01 13.06
C HIS A 71 -19.91 -3.91 13.90
N TYR A 72 -20.32 -2.67 13.67
CA TYR A 72 -19.88 -1.51 14.43
C TYR A 72 -20.37 -1.56 15.88
N GLN A 73 -21.62 -1.97 16.14
CA GLN A 73 -22.14 -2.16 17.50
C GLN A 73 -21.42 -3.29 18.23
N VAL A 74 -21.19 -4.44 17.57
CA VAL A 74 -20.43 -5.56 18.14
C VAL A 74 -19.01 -5.12 18.51
N MET A 75 -18.36 -4.33 17.65
CA MET A 75 -17.05 -3.75 17.94
C MET A 75 -17.09 -2.80 19.15
N ALA A 76 -18.09 -1.92 19.23
CA ALA A 76 -18.26 -0.93 20.29
C ALA A 76 -18.51 -1.57 21.67
N VAL A 77 -19.46 -2.50 21.73
CA VAL A 77 -19.86 -3.20 22.97
C VAL A 77 -18.72 -4.08 23.46
N THR A 78 -18.10 -4.85 22.56
CA THR A 78 -16.97 -5.72 22.91
C THR A 78 -15.79 -4.89 23.42
N ARG A 79 -15.53 -3.72 22.82
CA ARG A 79 -14.46 -2.84 23.26
C ARG A 79 -14.73 -2.20 24.63
N SER A 80 -15.95 -1.74 24.89
CA SER A 80 -16.34 -1.24 26.23
C SER A 80 -16.17 -2.32 27.31
N ASN A 81 -16.50 -3.57 26.97
CA ASN A 81 -16.26 -4.72 27.83
C ASN A 81 -14.77 -5.00 28.05
N ILE A 82 -13.95 -4.94 26.98
CA ILE A 82 -12.48 -5.08 27.06
C ILE A 82 -11.86 -3.98 27.94
N CYS A 83 -12.30 -2.74 27.84
CA CYS A 83 -11.80 -1.63 28.65
C CYS A 83 -12.13 -1.78 30.14
N LYS A 84 -13.24 -2.45 30.48
CA LYS A 84 -13.67 -2.67 31.88
C LYS A 84 -13.08 -3.93 32.50
N ASN A 85 -13.07 -5.03 31.74
CA ASN A 85 -12.79 -6.38 32.25
C ASN A 85 -11.47 -6.98 31.71
N GLY A 86 -10.77 -6.26 30.82
CA GLY A 86 -9.56 -6.73 30.16
C GLY A 86 -9.84 -7.68 28.99
N ILE A 87 -8.87 -7.79 28.07
CA ILE A 87 -9.02 -8.61 26.85
C ILE A 87 -9.05 -10.12 27.15
N GLN A 88 -8.54 -10.53 28.32
CA GLN A 88 -8.53 -11.92 28.77
C GLN A 88 -9.91 -12.45 29.18
N ALA A 89 -10.89 -11.56 29.43
CA ALA A 89 -12.25 -11.94 29.74
C ALA A 89 -13.06 -12.39 28.49
N LEU A 90 -12.49 -12.23 27.29
CA LEU A 90 -13.17 -12.54 26.04
C LEU A 90 -12.95 -13.99 25.62
N SER A 91 -14.03 -14.70 25.32
CA SER A 91 -13.96 -16.03 24.71
C SER A 91 -13.19 -16.00 23.38
N ARG A 92 -12.45 -17.06 23.06
CA ARG A 92 -11.67 -17.19 21.82
C ARG A 92 -12.52 -16.93 20.56
N GLY A 93 -13.77 -17.39 20.56
CA GLY A 93 -14.71 -17.13 19.46
C GLY A 93 -15.13 -15.65 19.39
N GLY A 94 -15.33 -15.00 20.54
CA GLY A 94 -15.63 -13.57 20.61
C GLY A 94 -14.47 -12.71 20.10
N ALA A 95 -13.23 -13.12 20.36
CA ALA A 95 -12.05 -12.45 19.83
C ALA A 95 -11.98 -12.53 18.29
N VAL A 96 -12.27 -13.69 17.72
CA VAL A 96 -12.31 -13.87 16.25
C VAL A 96 -13.38 -12.97 15.61
N ILE A 97 -14.59 -12.96 16.19
CA ILE A 97 -15.69 -12.10 15.71
C ILE A 97 -15.31 -10.62 15.82
N TYR A 98 -14.65 -10.22 16.91
CA TYR A 98 -14.17 -8.87 17.11
C TYR A 98 -13.15 -8.46 16.03
N TYR A 99 -12.10 -9.26 15.80
CA TYR A 99 -11.10 -8.95 14.78
C TYR A 99 -11.66 -8.95 13.36
N ALA A 100 -12.56 -9.88 13.02
CA ALA A 100 -13.24 -9.89 11.72
C ALA A 100 -14.08 -8.63 11.51
N SER A 101 -14.81 -8.19 12.55
CA SER A 101 -15.62 -6.96 12.48
C SER A 101 -14.75 -5.71 12.34
N VAL A 102 -13.62 -5.64 13.06
CA VAL A 102 -12.64 -4.54 12.93
C VAL A 102 -12.04 -4.51 11.52
N PHE A 103 -11.67 -5.67 10.97
CA PHE A 103 -11.11 -5.79 9.64
C PHE A 103 -12.09 -5.29 8.57
N LEU A 104 -13.35 -5.75 8.61
CA LEU A 104 -14.39 -5.30 7.68
C LEU A 104 -14.65 -3.79 7.80
N TYR A 105 -14.62 -3.22 9.01
CA TYR A 105 -14.75 -1.78 9.21
C TYR A 105 -13.63 -0.99 8.51
N PHE A 106 -12.36 -1.35 8.75
CA PHE A 106 -11.25 -0.68 8.09
C PHE A 106 -11.28 -0.90 6.57
N TRP A 107 -11.63 -2.09 6.12
CA TRP A 107 -11.66 -2.41 4.71
C TRP A 107 -12.77 -1.69 3.94
N VAL A 108 -14.00 -1.68 4.46
CA VAL A 108 -15.18 -1.16 3.75
C VAL A 108 -15.33 0.34 3.94
N PHE A 109 -15.09 0.87 5.14
CA PHE A 109 -15.33 2.28 5.43
C PHE A 109 -14.06 3.14 5.30
N SER A 110 -12.91 2.66 5.78
CA SER A 110 -11.70 3.48 5.76
C SER A 110 -11.14 3.66 4.35
N ASN A 111 -11.15 2.62 3.51
CA ASN A 111 -10.61 2.71 2.16
C ASN A 111 -11.28 3.80 1.30
N PRO A 112 -12.62 3.84 1.13
CA PRO A 112 -13.24 4.89 0.31
C PRO A 112 -13.07 6.28 0.92
N VAL A 113 -13.11 6.42 2.26
CA VAL A 113 -12.91 7.72 2.92
C VAL A 113 -11.49 8.23 2.72
N VAL A 114 -10.46 7.39 2.94
CA VAL A 114 -9.07 7.77 2.73
C VAL A 114 -8.80 8.04 1.26
N SER A 115 -9.34 7.23 0.34
CA SER A 115 -9.24 7.46 -1.09
C SER A 115 -9.89 8.77 -1.52
N LEU A 116 -11.02 9.15 -0.91
CA LEU A 116 -11.71 10.41 -1.21
C LEU A 116 -10.91 11.60 -0.67
N VAL A 117 -10.38 11.53 0.55
CA VAL A 117 -9.52 12.59 1.12
C VAL A 117 -8.24 12.76 0.30
N PHE A 118 -7.60 11.65 -0.09
CA PHE A 118 -6.39 11.71 -0.91
C PHE A 118 -6.70 12.18 -2.33
N GLY A 119 -7.81 11.72 -2.91
CA GLY A 119 -8.28 12.14 -4.22
C GLY A 119 -8.66 13.62 -4.25
N SER A 120 -9.34 14.13 -3.22
CA SER A 120 -9.69 15.56 -3.11
C SER A 120 -8.46 16.42 -2.86
N TYR A 121 -7.53 15.96 -2.03
CA TYR A 121 -6.23 16.60 -1.84
C TYR A 121 -5.50 16.75 -3.18
N LEU A 122 -5.36 15.66 -3.95
CA LEU A 122 -4.72 15.71 -5.26
C LEU A 122 -5.49 16.60 -6.24
N TYR A 123 -6.82 16.51 -6.26
CA TYR A 123 -7.67 17.34 -7.12
C TYR A 123 -7.50 18.83 -6.85
N ILE A 124 -7.46 19.25 -5.58
CA ILE A 124 -7.25 20.64 -5.19
C ILE A 124 -5.83 21.08 -5.51
N CYS A 125 -4.83 20.25 -5.23
CA CYS A 125 -3.43 20.54 -5.53
C CYS A 125 -3.22 20.78 -7.03
N ILE A 126 -3.82 19.94 -7.88
CA ILE A 126 -3.65 20.01 -9.34
C ILE A 126 -4.44 21.19 -9.94
N ASN A 127 -5.70 21.37 -9.55
CA ASN A 127 -6.57 22.36 -10.20
C ASN A 127 -6.40 23.78 -9.67
N TRP A 128 -6.09 23.95 -8.38
CA TRP A 128 -6.04 25.28 -7.75
C TRP A 128 -4.62 25.79 -7.54
N PHE A 129 -3.72 24.93 -7.07
CA PHE A 129 -2.35 25.33 -6.75
C PHE A 129 -1.34 24.96 -7.83
N HIS A 130 -1.74 24.18 -8.84
CA HIS A 130 -0.85 23.61 -9.86
C HIS A 130 0.41 22.94 -9.26
N LEU A 131 0.29 22.43 -8.03
CA LEU A 131 1.32 21.70 -7.30
C LEU A 131 1.28 20.22 -7.72
N HIS A 132 2.43 19.54 -7.68
CA HIS A 132 2.60 18.12 -8.06
C HIS A 132 2.52 17.77 -9.55
N PHE A 133 2.47 18.73 -10.47
CA PHE A 133 2.51 18.44 -11.91
C PHE A 133 3.88 17.88 -12.34
N ASP A 134 4.97 18.33 -11.70
CA ASP A 134 6.34 18.07 -12.15
C ASP A 134 7.27 17.34 -11.17
N GLU A 135 7.02 17.39 -9.87
CA GLU A 135 8.06 16.93 -8.92
C GLU A 135 8.12 15.42 -8.73
N ALA A 136 6.99 14.71 -8.63
CA ALA A 136 6.98 13.29 -8.26
C ALA A 136 6.89 12.31 -9.44
N PHE A 137 6.19 12.70 -10.52
CA PHE A 137 5.94 11.83 -11.69
C PHE A 137 6.58 12.32 -12.99
N SER A 138 6.95 13.60 -13.12
CA SER A 138 7.59 14.08 -14.35
C SER A 138 9.04 13.59 -14.50
N TYR A 139 9.78 13.32 -13.41
CA TYR A 139 11.11 12.71 -13.56
C TYR A 139 11.06 11.34 -14.27
N LEU A 140 10.02 10.54 -14.04
CA LEU A 140 9.81 9.26 -14.74
C LEU A 140 9.34 9.47 -16.19
N ARG A 141 8.43 10.43 -16.41
CA ARG A 141 7.85 10.72 -17.74
C ARG A 141 8.84 11.41 -18.70
N ILE A 142 9.75 12.24 -18.20
CA ILE A 142 10.79 12.86 -19.00
C ILE A 142 11.80 11.78 -19.38
N ALA A 143 11.85 11.42 -20.66
CA ALA A 143 12.75 10.38 -21.16
C ALA A 143 14.23 10.80 -21.13
N ASN A 144 14.48 12.11 -21.16
CA ASN A 144 15.80 12.74 -21.12
C ASN A 144 16.20 13.13 -19.68
N TYR A 145 17.42 13.63 -19.46
CA TYR A 145 17.91 14.09 -18.15
C TYR A 145 17.83 13.03 -17.04
N LYS A 146 18.46 11.87 -17.27
CA LYS A 146 18.51 10.78 -16.29
C LYS A 146 19.83 10.81 -15.52
N SER A 147 19.74 10.65 -14.20
CA SER A 147 20.91 10.45 -13.35
C SER A 147 20.91 9.08 -12.68
N PHE A 148 22.10 8.53 -12.51
CA PHE A 148 22.37 7.25 -11.87
C PHE A 148 23.49 7.42 -10.85
N THR A 149 23.26 6.94 -9.64
CA THR A 149 24.28 6.94 -8.59
C THR A 149 24.99 5.59 -8.58
N ARG A 150 26.29 5.60 -8.83
CA ARG A 150 27.15 4.42 -8.78
C ARG A 150 27.97 4.44 -7.50
N PHE A 151 27.88 3.35 -6.75
CA PHE A 151 28.67 3.10 -5.56
C PHE A 151 29.88 2.24 -5.92
N HIS A 152 31.06 2.64 -5.46
CA HIS A 152 32.30 1.89 -5.62
C HIS A 152 32.98 1.75 -4.25
N ILE A 153 33.17 0.52 -3.81
CA ILE A 153 33.92 0.23 -2.60
C ILE A 153 35.39 0.10 -3.00
N ASN A 154 36.22 1.02 -2.52
CA ASN A 154 37.65 1.00 -2.77
C ASN A 154 38.32 -0.13 -1.95
N ARG A 155 39.53 -0.55 -2.35
CA ARG A 155 40.30 -1.58 -1.64
C ARG A 155 40.62 -1.18 -0.20
N ASP A 156 40.65 0.12 0.07
CA ASP A 156 40.87 0.72 1.39
C ASP A 156 39.62 0.68 2.28
N GLY A 157 38.48 0.17 1.80
CA GLY A 157 37.22 0.09 2.54
C GLY A 157 36.35 1.37 2.48
N ASN A 158 36.84 2.44 1.85
CA ASN A 158 36.09 3.67 1.65
C ASN A 158 35.03 3.50 0.53
N LEU A 159 33.87 4.15 0.71
CA LEU A 159 32.78 4.13 -0.26
C LEU A 159 32.82 5.40 -1.11
N GLU A 160 33.20 5.25 -2.37
CA GLU A 160 33.12 6.30 -3.37
C GLU A 160 31.72 6.30 -4.00
N VAL A 161 31.11 7.48 -4.05
CA VAL A 161 29.78 7.68 -4.63
C VAL A 161 29.92 8.61 -5.82
N PHE A 162 29.54 8.13 -7.00
CA PHE A 162 29.53 8.89 -8.25
C PHE A 162 28.10 9.11 -8.69
N THR A 163 27.69 10.36 -8.89
CA THR A 163 26.42 10.70 -9.54
C THR A 163 26.68 10.98 -11.00
N LEU A 164 26.33 10.02 -11.86
CA LEU A 164 26.43 10.13 -13.31
C LEU A 164 25.13 10.69 -13.88
N ALA A 165 25.18 11.66 -14.78
CA ALA A 165 23.99 12.19 -15.46
C ALA A 165 24.14 12.16 -16.97
N VAL A 166 23.00 11.95 -17.64
CA VAL A 166 22.84 11.93 -19.09
C VAL A 166 21.73 12.89 -19.46
N ASP A 167 22.08 13.96 -20.18
CA ASP A 167 21.12 14.99 -20.55
C ASP A 167 20.17 14.53 -21.66
N LYS A 168 20.67 13.77 -22.64
CA LYS A 168 19.88 13.24 -23.76
C LYS A 168 20.06 11.73 -23.86
N VAL A 169 18.97 10.99 -23.67
CA VAL A 169 18.99 9.52 -23.71
C VAL A 169 18.77 9.06 -25.16
N PRO A 170 19.62 8.17 -25.71
CA PRO A 170 19.43 7.62 -27.04
C PRO A 170 18.16 6.76 -27.11
N ARG A 171 17.37 6.96 -28.17
CA ARG A 171 16.13 6.20 -28.43
C ARG A 171 16.37 4.98 -29.32
N ASP A 172 17.26 5.15 -30.28
CA ASP A 172 17.61 4.11 -31.24
C ASP A 172 18.92 3.45 -30.84
N TRP A 173 18.88 2.13 -30.72
CA TRP A 173 19.99 1.29 -30.31
C TRP A 173 20.36 0.33 -31.44
N MET A 174 21.66 0.17 -31.68
CA MET A 174 22.20 -0.80 -32.63
C MET A 174 23.11 -1.79 -31.91
N LEU A 175 23.27 -2.97 -32.50
CA LEU A 175 24.24 -3.94 -32.00
C LEU A 175 25.64 -3.37 -32.21
N ASP A 176 26.45 -3.36 -31.16
CA ASP A 176 27.84 -2.93 -31.23
C ASP A 176 28.64 -3.96 -32.07
N PRO A 177 29.17 -3.56 -33.25
CA PRO A 177 29.95 -4.47 -34.10
C PRO A 177 31.20 -4.99 -33.38
N ASP A 178 31.83 -4.16 -32.55
CA ASP A 178 33.06 -4.53 -31.84
C ASP A 178 32.79 -5.56 -30.75
N TRP A 179 31.61 -5.50 -30.11
CA TRP A 179 31.18 -6.49 -29.13
C TRP A 179 30.96 -7.88 -29.75
N ASP A 180 30.42 -7.93 -30.98
CA ASP A 180 30.16 -9.21 -31.63
C ASP A 180 31.42 -9.83 -32.25
N MET A 181 32.36 -8.99 -32.69
CA MET A 181 33.67 -9.39 -33.20
C MET A 181 34.63 -9.83 -32.08
N GLU A 182 34.39 -9.46 -30.82
CA GLU A 182 35.22 -9.89 -29.68
C GLU A 182 35.08 -11.41 -29.42
N GLN A 183 36.19 -12.13 -29.38
CA GLN A 183 36.20 -13.58 -29.16
C GLN A 183 35.72 -13.92 -27.74
N LYS A 184 34.54 -14.52 -27.62
CA LYS A 184 33.87 -14.79 -26.34
C LYS A 184 34.52 -16.01 -25.65
N GLN A 185 35.29 -15.78 -24.59
CA GLN A 185 35.76 -16.87 -23.73
C GLN A 185 34.63 -17.35 -22.80
N PRO A 186 34.47 -18.69 -22.57
CA PRO A 186 33.33 -19.25 -21.84
C PRO A 186 33.12 -18.74 -20.41
N GLN A 187 34.17 -18.22 -19.77
CA GLN A 187 34.17 -17.84 -18.35
C GLN A 187 34.34 -16.33 -18.11
N GLN A 188 34.41 -15.51 -19.16
CA GLN A 188 34.67 -14.07 -19.01
C GLN A 188 33.37 -13.27 -18.80
N LEU A 189 33.27 -12.63 -17.64
CA LEU A 189 32.19 -11.70 -17.30
C LEU A 189 32.19 -10.48 -18.23
N SER A 190 30.99 -9.99 -18.57
CA SER A 190 30.80 -8.88 -19.54
C SER A 190 31.55 -7.61 -19.16
N HIS A 191 31.56 -7.23 -17.88
CA HIS A 191 32.24 -6.01 -17.41
C HIS A 191 33.78 -6.06 -17.48
N ARG A 192 34.37 -7.24 -17.74
CA ARG A 192 35.83 -7.43 -17.92
C ARG A 192 36.25 -7.50 -19.38
N ARG A 193 35.32 -7.26 -20.31
CA ARG A 193 35.58 -7.26 -21.74
C ARG A 193 36.10 -5.91 -22.20
N LYS A 194 36.75 -5.88 -23.35
CA LYS A 194 37.17 -4.61 -23.95
C LYS A 194 35.95 -3.78 -24.36
N TYR A 195 34.91 -4.46 -24.84
CA TYR A 195 33.61 -3.86 -25.14
C TYR A 195 32.56 -4.51 -24.24
N PRO A 196 32.23 -3.92 -23.08
CA PRO A 196 31.31 -4.53 -22.12
C PRO A 196 29.84 -4.43 -22.54
N SER A 197 29.47 -3.41 -23.32
CA SER A 197 28.11 -3.16 -23.80
C SER A 197 27.85 -3.90 -25.12
N LYS A 198 26.75 -4.66 -25.17
CA LYS A 198 26.28 -5.30 -26.42
C LYS A 198 25.64 -4.29 -27.38
N TRP A 199 25.08 -3.23 -26.83
CA TRP A 199 24.30 -2.24 -27.56
C TRP A 199 25.00 -0.89 -27.47
N SER A 200 25.08 -0.21 -28.62
CA SER A 200 25.55 1.17 -28.75
C SER A 200 24.42 2.05 -29.30
N ALA A 201 24.51 3.36 -29.06
CA ALA A 201 23.53 4.29 -29.61
C ALA A 201 23.68 4.37 -31.14
N ALA A 202 22.57 4.37 -31.87
CA ALA A 202 22.62 4.44 -33.33
C ALA A 202 23.28 5.73 -33.86
N ALA A 203 23.12 6.82 -33.11
CA ALA A 203 23.87 8.04 -33.33
C ALA A 203 25.03 8.09 -32.33
N GLY A 204 26.27 7.94 -32.79
CA GLY A 204 27.46 7.92 -31.92
C GLY A 204 27.67 9.21 -31.10
N GLN A 205 27.12 10.35 -31.55
CA GLN A 205 27.11 11.60 -30.78
C GLN A 205 26.20 11.56 -29.54
N GLN A 206 25.26 10.61 -29.47
CA GLN A 206 24.33 10.41 -28.36
C GLN A 206 24.67 9.14 -27.56
N ASP A 207 25.85 8.56 -27.78
CA ASP A 207 26.27 7.37 -27.04
C ASP A 207 26.47 7.71 -25.55
N PRO A 208 25.86 6.97 -24.61
CA PRO A 208 26.05 7.17 -23.19
C PRO A 208 27.51 7.12 -22.77
N VAL A 209 28.36 6.34 -23.45
CA VAL A 209 29.79 6.27 -23.14
C VAL A 209 30.48 7.63 -23.33
N ASN A 210 30.04 8.42 -24.32
CA ASN A 210 30.63 9.72 -24.64
C ASN A 210 29.89 10.90 -24.01
N THR A 211 28.61 10.72 -23.66
CA THR A 211 27.73 11.80 -23.22
C THR A 211 27.51 11.84 -21.71
N VAL A 212 27.80 10.75 -20.99
CA VAL A 212 27.71 10.70 -19.52
C VAL A 212 28.69 11.70 -18.91
N ARG A 213 28.18 12.51 -17.97
CA ARG A 213 28.99 13.39 -17.11
C ARG A 213 28.91 12.96 -15.65
N VAL A 214 30.01 13.08 -14.92
CA VAL A 214 29.99 13.00 -13.46
C VAL A 214 29.53 14.36 -12.93
N VAL A 215 28.34 14.42 -12.35
CA VAL A 215 27.78 15.65 -11.78
C VAL A 215 28.28 15.87 -10.37
N ASP A 216 28.39 14.78 -9.60
CA ASP A 216 28.83 14.82 -8.23
C ASP A 216 29.69 13.60 -7.90
N HIS A 217 30.67 13.81 -7.03
CA HIS A 217 31.55 12.78 -6.54
C HIS A 217 31.93 13.09 -5.10
N PHE A 218 31.61 12.17 -4.20
CA PHE A 218 32.02 12.27 -2.81
C PHE A 218 32.43 10.91 -2.25
N VAL A 219 33.30 10.94 -1.25
CA VAL A 219 33.88 9.75 -0.62
C VAL A 219 33.42 9.69 0.82
N ILE A 220 32.68 8.64 1.16
CA ILE A 220 32.36 8.30 2.54
C ILE A 220 33.52 7.46 3.08
N ARG A 221 34.26 8.04 4.01
CA ARG A 221 35.32 7.33 4.72
C ARG A 221 34.70 6.37 5.73
N GLN A 222 35.31 5.21 5.88
CA GLN A 222 34.97 4.33 6.99
C GLN A 222 35.36 5.06 8.29
N ASN A 223 34.44 5.17 9.25
CA ASN A 223 34.83 5.60 10.59
C ASN A 223 35.83 4.57 11.11
N GLN A 224 37.05 4.99 11.39
CA GLN A 224 37.90 4.23 12.32
C GLN A 224 37.06 4.05 13.59
N GLU A 225 36.92 2.80 14.05
CA GLU A 225 36.43 2.57 15.40
C GLU A 225 37.21 3.48 16.35
N PRO A 226 36.56 4.19 17.29
CA PRO A 226 37.29 4.82 18.37
C PRO A 226 38.09 3.70 19.03
N ASP A 227 39.40 3.90 19.20
CA ASP A 227 40.28 2.97 19.92
C ASP A 227 39.57 2.54 21.20
N PHE A 228 39.00 1.33 21.21
CA PHE A 228 38.64 0.65 22.45
C PHE A 228 39.97 0.30 23.09
N VAL A 229 40.57 1.29 23.75
CA VAL A 229 41.65 1.09 24.69
C VAL A 229 41.14 0.05 25.66
N SER A 230 41.63 -1.18 25.51
CA SER A 230 41.46 -2.22 26.52
C SER A 230 42.18 -1.71 27.77
N SER A 231 41.45 -1.00 28.62
CA SER A 231 41.90 -0.76 29.98
C SER A 231 41.84 -2.11 30.69
N ASN A 232 42.91 -2.89 30.55
CA ASN A 232 43.23 -3.98 31.46
C ASN A 232 43.51 -3.36 32.82
N GLY A 233 42.45 -3.00 33.53
CA GLY A 233 42.46 -2.75 34.95
C GLY A 233 42.73 -4.08 35.64
N SER A 234 44.02 -4.33 35.93
CA SER A 234 44.45 -5.40 36.81
C SER A 234 43.74 -5.25 38.16
N VAL A 235 42.81 -6.16 38.45
CA VAL A 235 42.28 -6.37 39.79
C VAL A 235 43.39 -7.07 40.57
N SER A 236 44.17 -6.29 41.32
CA SER A 236 45.00 -6.85 42.39
C SER A 236 44.13 -7.26 43.57
N ARG A 237 44.52 -8.40 44.11
CA ARG A 237 43.93 -9.21 45.17
C ARG A 237 43.85 -8.50 46.52
#